data_AF-A0A646KRY1-F1
#
_entry.id   AF-A0A646KRY1-F1
#
_cell.length_a   1.000
_cell.length_b   1.000
_cell.length_c   1.000
_cell.angle_alpha   90.00
_cell.angle_beta   90.00
_cell.angle_gamma   90.00
#
_symmetry.space_group_name_H-M   'P 1'
#
loop_
_entity.id
_entity.type
_entity.pdbx_description
1 polymer ?
#
loop_
_entity_poly.entity_id
_entity_poly.type
_entity_poly.pdbx_seq_one_letter_code
_entity_poly.pdbx_strand_id
1 'polypeptide(L)'
;MSIDTTTTTPATDEPREYLTGLEPTRRNMLSAIKAVARITELGWEPRGGYPGSDVLWKVRCRLCGWIGLRFFSHLRRGRPAFRHPGCLPQPEHAKRIAALVEDVRTTCACPTPHPITAGENAADVKAIADARTQGGTDQVNHLLARLTGICPAAAARAEAAAEYAAR
;
A
#
# COMPACT_ATOMS: atom_id res chain seq x y z
N MET A 1 1.13 36.73 -28.04
CA MET A 1 1.87 35.59 -27.46
C MET A 1 1.07 35.12 -26.26
N SER A 2 0.16 34.16 -26.48
CA SER A 2 -0.64 33.58 -25.41
C SER A 2 0.13 32.42 -24.81
N ILE A 3 0.44 32.50 -23.54
CA ILE A 3 0.98 31.39 -22.76
C ILE A 3 -0.20 30.52 -22.31
N ASP A 4 -0.36 29.37 -22.96
CA ASP A 4 -1.25 28.31 -22.50
C ASP A 4 -0.73 27.77 -21.17
N THR A 5 -1.27 28.30 -20.08
CA THR A 5 -1.04 27.77 -18.75
C THR A 5 -1.78 26.45 -18.65
N THR A 6 -1.09 25.34 -18.90
CA THR A 6 -1.61 24.01 -18.61
C THR A 6 -1.68 23.88 -17.09
N THR A 7 -2.83 24.24 -16.53
CA THR A 7 -3.17 23.95 -15.13
C THR A 7 -3.22 22.45 -14.98
N THR A 8 -2.13 21.88 -14.48
CA THR A 8 -2.12 20.51 -13.96
C THR A 8 -2.98 20.53 -12.69
N THR A 9 -4.24 20.16 -12.84
CA THR A 9 -5.13 19.87 -11.72
C THR A 9 -4.43 18.85 -10.82
N PRO A 10 -4.17 19.16 -9.53
CA PRO A 10 -3.67 18.15 -8.61
C PRO A 10 -4.70 17.02 -8.57
N ALA A 11 -4.23 15.78 -8.70
CA ALA A 11 -5.07 14.60 -8.61
C ALA A 11 -5.94 14.72 -7.35
N THR A 12 -7.23 14.96 -7.56
CA THR A 12 -8.23 15.03 -6.48
C THR A 12 -8.06 13.75 -5.67
N ASP A 13 -7.75 13.91 -4.38
CA ASP A 13 -7.57 12.80 -3.44
C ASP A 13 -8.94 12.18 -3.22
N GLU A 14 -9.39 11.35 -4.17
CA GLU A 14 -10.55 10.48 -4.00
C GLU A 14 -10.38 9.77 -2.64
N PRO A 15 -11.45 9.61 -1.84
CA PRO A 15 -11.37 8.91 -0.58
C PRO A 15 -10.71 7.55 -0.80
N ARG A 16 -9.45 7.43 -0.37
CA ARG A 16 -8.73 6.17 -0.52
C ARG A 16 -9.35 5.20 0.46
N GLU A 17 -10.16 4.30 -0.07
CA GLU A 17 -10.52 3.12 0.68
C GLU A 17 -9.24 2.33 0.99
N TYR A 18 -9.00 2.02 2.25
CA TYR A 18 -7.79 1.33 2.70
C TYR A 18 -7.99 -0.19 2.83
N LEU A 19 -9.26 -0.62 2.93
CA LEU A 19 -9.75 -2.00 2.92
C LEU A 19 -11.00 -2.04 2.05
N THR A 20 -11.00 -2.82 0.97
CA THR A 20 -12.15 -2.88 0.05
C THR A 20 -13.03 -4.09 0.33
N GLY A 21 -14.25 -3.85 0.81
CA GLY A 21 -15.19 -4.93 1.16
C GLY A 21 -14.75 -5.79 2.35
N LEU A 22 -13.81 -5.30 3.17
CA LEU A 22 -13.31 -5.98 4.36
C LEU A 22 -13.54 -5.12 5.60
N GLU A 23 -14.08 -5.74 6.66
CA GLU A 23 -14.13 -5.09 7.96
C GLU A 23 -12.72 -4.87 8.54
N PRO A 24 -12.46 -3.75 9.24
CA PRO A 24 -11.18 -3.47 9.89
C PRO A 24 -11.00 -4.30 11.17
N THR A 25 -10.88 -5.61 11.02
CA THR A 25 -10.49 -6.54 12.09
C THR A 25 -8.96 -6.58 12.21
N ARG A 26 -8.43 -6.99 13.37
CA ARG A 26 -6.98 -7.18 13.57
C ARG A 26 -6.36 -8.00 12.42
N ARG A 27 -6.99 -9.12 12.06
CA ARG A 27 -6.52 -10.00 10.98
C ARG A 27 -6.49 -9.28 9.63
N ASN A 28 -7.54 -8.55 9.27
CA ASN A 28 -7.64 -7.89 7.97
C ASN A 28 -6.63 -6.73 7.86
N MET A 29 -6.47 -5.95 8.93
CA MET A 29 -5.46 -4.89 8.99
C MET A 29 -4.05 -5.45 8.84
N LEU A 30 -3.68 -6.48 9.61
CA LEU A 30 -2.36 -7.12 9.49
C LEU A 30 -2.13 -7.71 8.10
N SER A 31 -3.16 -8.27 7.48
CA SER A 31 -3.08 -8.79 6.11
C SER A 31 -2.88 -7.67 5.10
N ALA A 32 -3.57 -6.53 5.26
CA ALA A 32 -3.45 -5.37 4.40
C ALA A 32 -2.07 -4.72 4.49
N ILE A 33 -1.51 -4.56 5.70
CA ILE A 33 -0.16 -4.03 5.91
C ILE A 33 0.86 -4.90 5.15
N LYS A 34 0.80 -6.23 5.35
CA LYS A 34 1.67 -7.20 4.66
C LYS A 34 1.48 -7.15 3.14
N ALA A 35 0.25 -7.05 2.67
CA ALA A 35 -0.05 -7.03 1.24
C ALA A 35 0.50 -5.78 0.57
N VAL A 36 0.26 -4.59 1.15
CA VAL A 36 0.76 -3.31 0.64
C VAL A 36 2.28 -3.30 0.59
N ALA A 37 2.95 -3.71 1.68
CA ALA A 37 4.41 -3.79 1.70
C ALA A 37 4.94 -4.69 0.58
N ARG A 38 4.39 -5.91 0.48
CA ARG A 38 4.85 -6.90 -0.48
C ARG A 38 4.65 -6.47 -1.93
N ILE A 39 3.51 -5.86 -2.28
CA ILE A 39 3.30 -5.41 -3.66
C ILE A 39 4.18 -4.19 -3.99
N THR A 40 4.44 -3.33 -3.01
CA THR A 40 5.32 -2.15 -3.15
C THR A 40 6.76 -2.58 -3.44
N GLU A 41 7.30 -3.53 -2.68
CA GLU A 41 8.62 -4.15 -2.93
C GLU A 41 8.74 -4.71 -4.35
N LEU A 42 7.65 -5.23 -4.90
CA LEU A 42 7.60 -5.85 -6.22
C LEU A 42 7.35 -4.82 -7.34
N GLY A 43 7.32 -3.52 -7.03
CA GLY A 43 7.09 -2.44 -8.00
C GLY A 43 5.64 -2.33 -8.46
N TRP A 44 4.69 -2.66 -7.59
CA TRP A 44 3.25 -2.45 -7.80
C TRP A 44 2.73 -1.43 -6.79
N GLU A 45 1.81 -0.59 -7.24
CA GLU A 45 1.15 0.41 -6.40
C GLU A 45 -0.34 0.10 -6.32
N PRO A 46 -0.93 0.01 -5.12
CA PRO A 46 -2.37 -0.19 -4.99
C PRO A 46 -3.13 1.06 -5.45
N ARG A 47 -4.25 0.86 -6.14
CA ARG A 47 -5.17 1.92 -6.59
C ARG A 47 -6.53 1.84 -5.90
N GLY A 48 -6.57 1.19 -4.74
CA GLY A 48 -7.72 0.96 -3.88
C GLY A 48 -7.31 0.12 -2.66
N GLY A 49 -8.25 -0.10 -1.74
CA GLY A 49 -8.00 -0.82 -0.50
C GLY A 49 -7.64 -2.27 -0.73
N TYR A 50 -6.94 -2.88 0.23
CA TYR A 50 -6.67 -4.32 0.14
C TYR A 50 -8.01 -5.08 0.19
N PRO A 51 -8.34 -5.91 -0.82
CA PRO A 51 -9.65 -6.55 -0.90
C PRO A 51 -9.66 -7.99 -0.35
N GLY A 52 -8.49 -8.51 0.05
CA GLY A 52 -8.28 -9.92 0.35
C GLY A 52 -7.30 -10.58 -0.62
N SER A 53 -6.83 -11.78 -0.26
CA SER A 53 -5.75 -12.43 -1.00
C SER A 53 -6.18 -12.97 -2.36
N ASP A 54 -7.41 -13.47 -2.44
CA ASP A 54 -7.98 -14.13 -3.62
C ASP A 54 -9.12 -13.29 -4.25
N VAL A 55 -9.07 -11.97 -4.04
CA VAL A 55 -9.95 -10.98 -4.68
C VAL A 55 -9.11 -10.12 -5.62
N LEU A 56 -9.71 -9.70 -6.74
CA LEU A 56 -9.05 -8.84 -7.72
C LEU A 56 -8.76 -7.46 -7.12
N TRP A 57 -7.49 -7.09 -7.09
CA TRP A 57 -7.02 -5.81 -6.60
C TRP A 57 -6.58 -4.93 -7.77
N LYS A 58 -7.11 -3.70 -7.83
CA LYS A 58 -6.70 -2.69 -8.80
C LYS A 58 -5.31 -2.17 -8.43
N VAL A 59 -4.35 -2.37 -9.32
CA VAL A 59 -2.94 -2.00 -9.11
C VAL A 59 -2.38 -1.26 -10.32
N ARG A 60 -1.35 -0.46 -10.08
CA ARG A 60 -0.52 0.20 -11.09
C ARG A 60 0.88 -0.44 -11.09
N CYS A 61 1.37 -0.80 -12.27
CA CYS A 61 2.76 -1.21 -12.47
C CYS A 61 3.67 0.03 -12.41
N ARG A 62 4.59 0.09 -11.45
CA ARG A 62 5.53 1.21 -11.33
C ARG A 62 6.65 1.16 -12.38
N LEU A 63 6.80 0.05 -13.11
CA LEU A 63 7.85 -0.09 -14.11
C LEU A 63 7.50 0.57 -15.45
N CYS A 64 6.21 0.58 -15.82
CA CYS A 64 5.75 1.10 -17.11
C CYS A 64 4.42 1.89 -17.03
N GLY A 65 3.82 2.02 -15.84
CA GLY A 65 2.60 2.80 -15.63
C GLY A 65 1.27 2.07 -15.89
N TRP A 66 1.28 0.83 -16.38
CA TRP A 66 0.06 0.05 -16.66
C TRP A 66 -0.85 -0.07 -15.44
N ILE A 67 -2.17 0.01 -15.63
CA ILE A 67 -3.18 -0.15 -14.57
C ILE A 67 -4.09 -1.32 -14.93
N GLY A 68 -4.34 -2.20 -13.96
CA GLY A 68 -5.32 -3.28 -14.13
C GLY A 68 -5.52 -4.10 -12.86
N LEU A 69 -6.19 -5.25 -13.00
CA LEU A 69 -6.61 -6.09 -11.88
C LEU A 69 -5.66 -7.27 -11.68
N ARG A 70 -5.33 -7.57 -10.42
CA ARG A 70 -4.45 -8.69 -10.03
C ARG A 70 -4.86 -9.30 -8.70
N PHE A 71 -4.74 -10.61 -8.56
CA PHE A 71 -4.84 -11.26 -7.26
C PHE A 71 -3.56 -11.03 -6.44
N PHE A 72 -3.71 -10.64 -5.17
CA PHE A 72 -2.56 -10.54 -4.27
C PHE A 72 -1.85 -11.90 -4.10
N SER A 73 -2.62 -13.00 -4.06
CA SER A 73 -2.07 -14.35 -3.98
C SER A 73 -1.16 -14.74 -5.14
N HIS A 74 -1.29 -14.09 -6.31
CA HIS A 74 -0.37 -14.20 -7.43
C HIS A 74 0.81 -13.24 -7.32
N LEU A 75 0.55 -11.98 -6.93
CA LEU A 75 1.59 -10.96 -6.79
C LEU A 75 2.64 -11.37 -5.76
N ARG A 76 2.23 -11.88 -4.59
CA ARG A 76 3.15 -12.16 -3.47
C ARG A 76 4.21 -13.23 -3.74
N ARG A 77 4.01 -14.09 -4.75
CA ARG A 77 4.89 -15.24 -5.09
C ARG A 77 6.26 -14.83 -5.65
N GLY A 78 6.52 -13.53 -5.77
CA GLY A 78 7.88 -12.97 -5.81
C GLY A 78 8.58 -12.97 -7.17
N ARG A 79 8.07 -13.64 -8.21
CA ARG A 79 8.70 -13.65 -9.55
C ARG A 79 7.72 -13.98 -10.68
N PRO A 80 6.76 -13.12 -11.02
CA PRO A 80 6.08 -13.29 -12.28
C PRO A 80 7.04 -12.83 -13.38
N ALA A 81 7.77 -13.78 -14.00
CA ALA A 81 8.54 -13.58 -15.24
C ALA A 81 7.75 -12.71 -16.25
N PHE A 82 6.45 -12.94 -16.25
CA PHE A 82 5.45 -12.15 -16.94
C PHE A 82 4.67 -11.25 -15.96
N ARG A 83 4.84 -9.93 -16.06
CA ARG A 83 4.07 -8.98 -15.24
C ARG A 83 2.67 -8.76 -15.80
N HIS A 84 2.54 -8.27 -17.03
CA HIS A 84 1.29 -8.04 -17.75
C HIS A 84 1.61 -7.88 -19.26
N PRO A 85 0.60 -7.93 -20.17
CA PRO A 85 0.82 -7.71 -21.60
C PRO A 85 1.45 -6.34 -21.85
N GLY A 86 2.43 -6.27 -22.75
CA GLY A 86 3.11 -5.01 -23.10
C GLY A 86 3.97 -4.40 -22.00
N CYS A 87 4.34 -5.16 -20.96
CA CYS A 87 5.32 -4.70 -19.99
C CYS A 87 6.73 -4.64 -20.60
N LEU A 88 7.66 -4.03 -19.88
CA LEU A 88 9.09 -4.08 -20.21
C LEU A 88 9.56 -5.54 -20.38
N PRO A 89 10.63 -5.79 -21.15
CA PRO A 89 11.25 -7.11 -21.24
C PRO A 89 11.63 -7.65 -19.85
N GLN A 90 11.46 -8.96 -19.63
CA GLN A 90 11.74 -9.62 -18.34
C GLN A 90 13.14 -9.29 -17.77
N PRO A 91 14.23 -9.23 -18.56
CA PRO A 91 15.55 -8.90 -18.05
C PRO A 91 15.63 -7.50 -17.41
N GLU A 92 14.77 -6.57 -17.82
CA GLU A 92 14.76 -5.20 -17.28
C GLU A 92 14.01 -5.08 -15.95
N HIS A 93 13.18 -6.06 -15.60
CA HIS A 93 12.33 -5.97 -14.40
C HIS A 93 13.16 -5.83 -13.13
N ALA A 94 14.17 -6.69 -12.96
CA ALA A 94 15.01 -6.69 -11.76
C ALA A 94 15.75 -5.36 -11.58
N LYS A 95 16.32 -4.83 -12.68
CA LYS A 95 17.02 -3.53 -12.68
C LYS A 95 16.08 -2.39 -12.31
N ARG A 96 14.86 -2.36 -12.87
CA ARG A 96 13.87 -1.31 -12.59
C ARG A 96 13.30 -1.40 -11.17
N ILE A 97 13.09 -2.60 -10.64
CA ILE A 97 12.67 -2.79 -9.25
C ILE A 97 13.78 -2.31 -8.30
N ALA A 98 15.03 -2.68 -8.56
CA ALA A 98 16.17 -2.23 -7.75
C ALA A 98 16.28 -0.70 -7.73
N ALA A 99 16.10 -0.04 -8.88
CA ALA A 99 16.08 1.43 -8.95
C ALA A 99 14.94 2.04 -8.12
N LEU A 100 13.74 1.44 -8.14
CA LEU A 100 12.63 1.88 -7.29
C LEU A 100 12.91 1.73 -5.80
N VAL A 101 13.64 0.69 -5.39
CA VAL A 101 14.03 0.45 -4.00
C VAL A 101 15.15 1.39 -3.56
N GLU A 102 16.08 1.75 -4.45
CA GLU A 102 17.12 2.74 -4.13
C GLU A 102 16.52 4.15 -3.93
N ASP A 103 15.44 4.48 -4.66
CA ASP A 103 14.69 5.73 -4.46
C ASP A 103 13.91 5.76 -3.13
N VAL A 104 13.75 4.60 -2.46
CA VAL A 104 13.11 4.47 -1.13
C VAL A 104 14.14 4.83 -0.06
N ARG A 105 14.11 6.10 0.36
CA ARG A 105 14.99 6.66 1.40
C ARG A 105 14.79 5.95 2.75
N THR A 106 15.86 5.88 3.55
CA THR A 106 15.89 5.39 4.95
C THR A 106 15.07 6.24 5.92
N THR A 107 14.52 7.37 5.46
CA THR A 107 13.60 8.25 6.18
C THR A 107 12.39 8.56 5.27
N CYS A 108 11.16 8.42 5.79
CA CYS A 108 9.97 8.87 5.04
C CYS A 108 9.71 10.37 5.29
N ALA A 109 9.45 11.13 4.21
CA ALA A 109 8.89 12.49 4.28
C ALA A 109 7.34 12.49 4.39
N CYS A 110 6.79 11.47 5.05
CA CYS A 110 5.35 11.28 5.17
C CYS A 110 4.76 12.42 6.00
N PRO A 111 3.71 13.13 5.53
CA PRO A 111 3.10 14.22 6.28
C PRO A 111 2.39 13.73 7.55
N THR A 112 1.94 12.47 7.55
CA THR A 112 1.28 11.84 8.68
C THR A 112 2.23 10.87 9.38
N PRO A 113 2.45 10.99 10.70
CA PRO A 113 3.16 9.98 11.48
C PRO A 113 2.49 8.61 11.34
N HIS A 114 3.26 7.54 11.24
CA HIS A 114 2.73 6.19 11.06
C HIS A 114 3.57 5.15 11.83
N PRO A 115 2.96 4.03 12.27
CA PRO A 115 3.62 3.09 13.18
C PRO A 115 4.75 2.34 12.49
N ILE A 116 5.97 2.44 13.02
CA ILE A 116 7.17 1.72 12.54
C ILE A 116 7.71 0.73 13.58
N THR A 117 7.09 0.67 14.75
CA THR A 117 7.39 -0.31 15.82
C THR A 117 6.17 -1.17 16.13
N ALA A 118 6.40 -2.34 16.76
CA ALA A 118 5.32 -3.23 17.17
C ALA A 118 4.38 -2.58 18.19
N GLY A 119 4.91 -1.74 19.10
CA GLY A 119 4.12 -1.01 20.09
C GLY A 119 3.17 0.01 19.45
N GLU A 120 3.65 0.77 18.48
CA GLU A 120 2.81 1.72 17.74
C GLU A 120 1.75 1.00 16.88
N ASN A 121 2.10 -0.14 16.26
CA ASN A 121 1.11 -0.95 15.55
C ASN A 121 0.01 -1.46 16.49
N ALA A 122 0.37 -1.93 17.68
CA ALA A 122 -0.60 -2.36 18.68
C ALA A 122 -1.52 -1.21 19.10
N ALA A 123 -0.97 0.00 19.29
CA ALA A 123 -1.72 1.20 19.64
C ALA A 123 -2.71 1.59 18.54
N ASP A 124 -2.29 1.65 17.28
CA ASP A 124 -3.15 2.00 16.15
C ASP A 124 -4.24 0.93 15.93
N VAL A 125 -3.91 -0.37 16.04
CA VAL A 125 -4.89 -1.47 15.94
C VAL A 125 -5.94 -1.38 17.04
N LYS A 126 -5.54 -1.06 18.28
CA LYS A 126 -6.48 -0.85 19.39
C LYS A 126 -7.34 0.39 19.15
N ALA A 127 -6.75 1.51 18.73
CA ALA A 127 -7.46 2.75 18.47
C ALA A 127 -8.52 2.58 17.36
N ILE A 128 -8.24 1.77 16.34
CA ILE A 128 -9.24 1.43 15.31
C ILE A 128 -10.39 0.65 15.92
N ALA A 129 -10.13 -0.36 16.76
CA ALA A 129 -11.19 -1.12 17.41
C ALA A 129 -12.08 -0.22 18.29
N ASP A 130 -11.48 0.66 19.09
CA ASP A 130 -12.19 1.61 19.94
C ASP A 130 -13.04 2.59 19.12
N ALA A 131 -12.47 3.18 18.06
CA ALA A 131 -13.16 4.12 17.18
C ALA A 131 -14.35 3.48 16.45
N ARG A 132 -14.24 2.19 16.08
CA ARG A 132 -15.37 1.43 15.50
C ARG A 132 -16.52 1.29 16.48
N THR A 133 -16.25 0.93 17.74
CA THR A 133 -17.28 0.82 18.78
C THR A 133 -17.98 2.15 19.03
N GLN A 134 -17.29 3.27 18.80
CA GLN A 134 -17.81 4.62 18.94
C GLN A 134 -18.46 5.19 17.67
N GLY A 135 -18.44 4.47 16.54
CA GLY A 135 -18.99 4.94 15.26
C GLY A 135 -18.16 5.99 14.51
N GLY A 136 -16.88 6.18 14.88
CA GLY A 136 -16.01 7.21 14.32
C GLY A 136 -15.38 6.83 12.97
N THR A 137 -16.14 6.84 11.88
CA THR A 137 -15.68 6.46 10.53
C THR A 137 -14.44 7.21 10.07
N ASP A 138 -14.38 8.53 10.26
CA ASP A 138 -13.24 9.35 9.83
C ASP A 138 -11.96 9.01 10.60
N GLN A 139 -12.09 8.72 11.90
CA GLN A 139 -10.98 8.31 12.73
C GLN A 139 -10.46 6.92 12.32
N VAL A 140 -11.36 5.98 12.00
CA VAL A 140 -10.99 4.67 11.45
C VAL A 140 -10.22 4.84 10.14
N ASN A 141 -10.70 5.68 9.21
CA ASN A 141 -10.04 5.92 7.93
C ASN A 141 -8.66 6.56 8.11
N HIS A 142 -8.54 7.53 9.02
CA HIS A 142 -7.26 8.16 9.34
C HIS A 142 -6.24 7.14 9.88
N LEU A 143 -6.64 6.27 10.80
CA LEU A 143 -5.77 5.24 11.36
C LEU A 143 -5.43 4.15 10.35
N LEU A 144 -6.37 3.75 9.49
CA LEU A 144 -6.09 2.83 8.39
C LEU A 144 -5.09 3.41 7.40
N ALA A 145 -5.19 4.72 7.09
CA ALA A 145 -4.23 5.40 6.23
C ALA A 145 -2.79 5.32 6.77
N ARG A 146 -2.62 5.45 8.09
CA ARG A 146 -1.33 5.31 8.77
C ARG A 146 -0.76 3.90 8.61
N LEU A 147 -1.61 2.88 8.76
CA LEU A 147 -1.18 1.47 8.67
C LEU A 147 -0.86 1.04 7.22
N THR A 148 -1.72 1.39 6.26
CA THR A 148 -1.70 0.81 4.91
C THR A 148 -1.37 1.80 3.79
N GLY A 149 -1.06 3.06 4.12
CA GLY A 149 -0.71 4.09 3.14
C GLY A 149 0.53 3.76 2.31
N ILE A 150 0.54 4.18 1.04
CA ILE A 150 1.68 3.98 0.14
C ILE A 150 2.83 4.87 0.62
N CYS A 151 3.92 4.26 1.07
CA CYS A 151 5.07 4.99 1.60
C CYS A 151 6.35 4.13 1.52
N PRO A 152 7.54 4.73 1.34
CA PRO A 152 8.84 4.04 1.40
C PRO A 152 9.02 3.11 2.61
N ALA A 153 8.52 3.51 3.78
CA ALA A 153 8.60 2.74 5.02
C ALA A 153 7.57 1.58 5.13
N ALA A 154 6.86 1.22 4.05
CA ALA A 154 5.87 0.13 4.09
C ALA A 154 6.46 -1.20 4.56
N ALA A 155 7.73 -1.51 4.21
CA ALA A 155 8.44 -2.68 4.68
C ALA A 155 8.63 -2.67 6.22
N ALA A 156 9.15 -1.58 6.78
CA ALA A 156 9.31 -1.41 8.22
C ALA A 156 7.98 -1.54 8.98
N ARG A 157 6.89 -0.97 8.43
CA ARG A 157 5.55 -1.16 9.03
C ARG A 157 5.11 -2.62 9.01
N ALA A 158 5.40 -3.37 7.94
CA ALA A 158 5.06 -4.78 7.86
C ALA A 158 5.87 -5.66 8.80
N GLU A 159 7.15 -5.35 9.01
CA GLU A 159 8.00 -6.00 10.01
C GLU A 159 7.46 -5.78 11.41
N ALA A 160 7.19 -4.52 11.76
CA ALA A 160 6.60 -4.15 13.04
C ALA A 160 5.22 -4.79 13.28
N ALA A 161 4.38 -4.89 12.24
CA ALA A 161 3.11 -5.60 12.30
C ALA A 161 3.28 -7.12 12.46
N ALA A 162 4.32 -7.71 11.88
CA ALA A 162 4.63 -9.12 12.04
C ALA A 162 5.13 -9.42 13.47
N GLU A 163 5.98 -8.56 14.03
CA GLU A 163 6.43 -8.65 15.41
C GLU A 163 5.24 -8.54 16.39
N TYR A 164 4.35 -7.57 16.17
CA TYR A 164 3.10 -7.47 16.96
C TYR A 164 2.21 -8.72 16.82
N ALA A 165 2.16 -9.34 15.64
CA ALA A 165 1.37 -10.54 15.41
C ALA A 165 1.87 -11.78 16.17
N ALA A 166 3.16 -11.81 16.51
CA ALA A 166 3.82 -12.92 17.20
C ALA A 166 3.70 -12.87 18.74
N ARG A 167 3.15 -11.78 19.27
CA ARG A 167 2.84 -11.58 20.70
C ARG A 167 1.39 -11.97 20.97
#